data_AF-A0A2D5I456-F1
#
_entry.id   AF-A0A2D5I456-F1
#
_cell.length_a   1.000
_cell.length_b   1.000
_cell.length_c   1.000
_cell.angle_alpha   90.00
_cell.angle_beta   90.00
_cell.angle_gamma   90.00
#
_symmetry.space_group_name_H-M   'P 1'
#
loop_
_entity.id
_entity.type
_entity.pdbx_description
1 polymer ?
#
loop_
_entity_poly.entity_id
_entity_poly.type
_entity_poly.pdbx_seq_one_letter_code
_entity_poly.pdbx_strand_id
1 'polypeptide(L)'
;MGFLKDILIGGAAWKALKRSDRPGIIAPPNCTLLGMKHIGMGASWKVFYCKNSNTNVKLNFTVRPGMTGMNTGGDKWKIHWT
;
A
#
# COMPACT_ATOMS: atom_id res chain seq x y z
N MET A 1 19.04 4.26 -33.44
CA MET A 1 17.61 4.61 -33.28
C MET A 1 16.83 3.32 -33.48
N GLY A 2 15.90 2.82 -32.66
CA GLY A 2 15.30 3.24 -31.39
C GLY A 2 14.60 2.07 -30.68
N PHE A 3 14.49 0.88 -31.30
CA PHE A 3 13.52 -0.15 -30.87
C PHE A 3 13.79 -0.81 -29.50
N LEU A 4 15.03 -1.21 -29.20
CA LEU A 4 15.37 -1.82 -27.90
C LEU A 4 15.38 -0.80 -26.75
N LYS A 5 15.72 0.46 -27.06
CA LYS A 5 15.67 1.56 -26.10
C LYS A 5 14.22 1.90 -25.76
N ASP A 6 13.35 1.94 -26.76
CA ASP A 6 11.91 2.18 -26.59
C ASP A 6 11.19 1.00 -25.91
N ILE A 7 11.59 -0.25 -26.16
CA ILE A 7 11.08 -1.43 -25.41
C ILE A 7 11.56 -1.44 -23.96
N LEU A 8 12.82 -1.07 -23.68
CA LEU A 8 13.31 -1.01 -22.31
C LEU A 8 12.68 0.16 -21.53
N ILE A 9 12.55 1.32 -22.17
CA ILE A 9 11.87 2.48 -21.58
C ILE A 9 10.37 2.19 -21.43
N GLY A 10 9.73 1.61 -22.45
CA GLY A 10 8.33 1.20 -22.43
C GLY A 10 8.06 0.10 -21.40
N GLY A 11 8.95 -0.87 -21.24
CA GLY A 11 8.88 -1.93 -20.24
C GLY A 11 9.13 -1.42 -18.82
N ALA A 12 10.06 -0.47 -18.64
CA ALA A 12 10.29 0.19 -17.36
C ALA A 12 9.10 1.08 -16.97
N ALA A 13 8.55 1.84 -17.92
CA ALA A 13 7.34 2.63 -17.75
C ALA A 13 6.13 1.73 -17.42
N TRP A 14 5.96 0.61 -18.11
CA TRP A 14 4.90 -0.36 -17.83
C TRP A 14 5.04 -0.99 -16.44
N LYS A 15 6.26 -1.36 -16.03
CA LYS A 15 6.54 -1.85 -14.68
C LYS A 15 6.30 -0.78 -13.61
N ALA A 16 6.56 0.48 -13.93
CA ALA A 16 6.24 1.60 -13.05
C ALA A 16 4.73 1.87 -12.99
N LEU A 17 4.00 1.70 -14.10
CA LEU A 17 2.56 1.89 -14.16
C LEU A 17 1.81 0.79 -13.38
N LYS A 18 2.18 -0.48 -13.56
CA LYS A 18 1.69 -1.61 -12.74
C LYS A 18 2.16 -1.55 -11.27
N ARG A 19 3.10 -0.68 -10.94
CA ARG A 19 3.54 -0.46 -9.55
C ARG A 19 2.57 0.42 -8.77
N SER A 20 1.73 1.17 -9.47
CA SER A 20 0.80 2.14 -8.90
C SER A 20 -0.49 1.53 -8.40
N ASP A 21 -0.71 0.22 -8.56
CA ASP A 21 -1.89 -0.48 -8.05
C ASP A 21 -1.94 -0.35 -6.52
N ARG A 22 -2.67 0.70 -6.10
CA ARG A 22 -2.83 1.09 -4.72
C ARG A 22 -3.81 0.11 -4.09
N PRO A 23 -3.41 -0.62 -3.02
CA PRO A 23 -4.32 -1.53 -2.36
C PRO A 23 -5.48 -0.74 -1.74
N GLY A 24 -6.69 -1.27 -1.90
CA GLY A 24 -7.85 -0.88 -1.11
C GLY A 24 -7.68 -1.38 0.31
N ILE A 25 -7.83 -0.51 1.30
CA ILE A 25 -7.70 -0.87 2.72
C ILE A 25 -8.98 -0.49 3.42
N ILE A 26 -9.59 -1.47 4.06
CA ILE A 26 -10.78 -1.28 4.89
C ILE A 26 -10.32 -1.27 6.33
N ALA A 27 -10.45 -0.11 6.97
CA ALA A 27 -10.11 0.08 8.36
C ALA A 27 -11.14 -0.60 9.27
N PRO A 28 -10.70 -1.27 10.35
CA PRO A 28 -11.58 -1.77 11.40
C PRO A 28 -12.18 -0.61 12.22
N PRO A 29 -13.34 -0.79 12.86
CA PRO A 29 -14.12 0.30 13.48
C PRO A 29 -13.39 1.06 14.60
N ASN A 30 -12.38 0.47 15.23
CA ASN A 30 -11.59 1.09 16.30
C ASN A 30 -10.38 1.87 15.79
N CYS A 31 -10.11 1.86 14.49
CA CYS A 31 -8.95 2.50 13.88
C CYS A 31 -9.38 3.49 12.81
N THR A 32 -8.77 4.67 12.82
CA THR A 32 -8.94 5.65 11.76
C THR A 32 -7.74 5.58 10.81
N LEU A 33 -8.03 5.42 9.51
CA LEU A 33 -7.02 5.47 8.46
C LEU A 33 -6.61 6.93 8.23
N LEU A 34 -5.34 7.25 8.46
CA LEU A 34 -4.80 8.60 8.27
C LEU A 34 -4.28 8.81 6.85
N GLY A 35 -3.73 7.77 6.24
CA GLY A 35 -3.19 7.85 4.89
C GLY A 35 -2.33 6.66 4.52
N MET A 36 -1.82 6.69 3.29
CA MET A 36 -0.93 5.67 2.77
C MET A 36 0.22 6.34 2.00
N LYS A 37 1.40 5.75 2.11
CA LYS A 37 2.60 6.17 1.39
C LYS A 37 3.18 4.98 0.64
N HIS A 38 3.43 5.17 -0.64
CA HIS A 38 4.15 4.19 -1.45
C HIS A 38 5.61 4.08 -0.98
N ILE A 39 6.12 2.85 -0.87
CA ILE A 39 7.51 2.60 -0.44
C ILE A 39 8.28 1.87 -1.53
N GLY A 40 9.13 2.65 -2.21
CA GLY A 40 10.29 2.19 -2.98
C GLY A 40 10.02 1.28 -4.18
N MET A 41 11.00 0.40 -4.37
CA MET A 41 11.09 -0.83 -5.15
C MET A 41 9.88 -1.77 -5.38
N GLY A 42 8.58 -1.43 -5.29
CA GLY A 42 7.51 -2.42 -5.64
C GLY A 42 6.09 -1.93 -5.46
N ALA A 43 5.10 -2.80 -5.41
CA ALA A 43 3.73 -2.45 -4.99
C ALA A 43 3.61 -2.54 -3.45
N SER A 44 4.58 -1.94 -2.74
CA SER A 44 4.60 -1.90 -1.27
C SER A 44 4.09 -0.56 -0.77
N TRP A 45 3.20 -0.59 0.20
CA TRP A 45 2.51 0.60 0.73
C TRP A 45 2.58 0.61 2.24
N LYS A 46 3.05 1.70 2.84
CA LYS A 46 2.95 1.94 4.28
C LYS A 46 1.66 2.67 4.59
N VAL A 47 0.91 2.11 5.50
CA VAL A 47 -0.39 2.57 5.94
C VAL A 47 -0.21 3.23 7.28
N PHE A 48 -0.70 4.46 7.41
CA PHE A 48 -0.70 5.21 8.65
C PHE A 48 -2.10 5.20 9.22
N TYR A 49 -2.20 4.89 10.51
CA TYR A 49 -3.46 4.83 11.22
C TYR A 49 -3.28 5.31 12.67
N CYS A 50 -4.39 5.67 13.30
CA CYS A 50 -4.43 5.86 14.74
C CYS A 50 -5.58 5.02 15.31
N LYS A 51 -5.46 4.66 16.60
CA LYS A 51 -6.58 4.07 17.33
C LYS A 51 -7.51 5.20 17.77
N ASN A 52 -8.82 4.97 17.69
CA ASN A 52 -9.81 5.99 18.08
C ASN A 52 -9.70 6.35 19.57
N SER A 53 -9.25 5.41 20.41
CA SER A 53 -8.96 5.66 21.82
C SER A 53 -7.73 6.54 22.06
N ASN A 54 -6.82 6.64 21.08
CA ASN A 54 -5.59 7.41 21.22
C ASN A 54 -5.15 8.00 19.87
N THR A 55 -5.86 9.04 19.43
CA THR A 55 -5.64 9.74 18.15
C THR A 55 -4.28 10.42 18.07
N ASN A 56 -3.64 10.69 19.21
CA ASN A 56 -2.30 11.25 19.29
C ASN A 56 -1.20 10.26 18.87
N VAL A 57 -1.47 8.95 18.92
CA VAL A 57 -0.50 7.92 18.57
C VAL A 57 -0.68 7.49 17.13
N LYS A 58 0.27 7.88 16.28
CA LYS A 58 0.32 7.51 14.86
C LYS A 58 1.09 6.20 14.71
N LEU A 59 0.37 5.14 14.40
CA LEU A 59 0.92 3.83 14.10
C LEU A 59 1.04 3.64 12.60
N ASN A 60 1.89 2.69 12.20
CA ASN A 60 2.04 2.35 10.80
C ASN A 60 2.34 0.86 10.61
N PHE A 61 1.88 0.32 9.50
CA PHE A 61 2.23 -1.01 9.04
C PHE A 61 2.51 -1.00 7.53
N THR A 62 3.26 -1.98 7.04
CA THR A 62 3.59 -2.09 5.62
C THR A 62 2.80 -3.23 5.01
N VAL A 63 2.20 -2.95 3.87
CA VAL A 63 1.39 -3.85 3.07
C VAL A 63 2.14 -4.17 1.79
N ARG A 64 2.22 -5.47 1.47
CA ARG A 64 2.95 -6.01 0.31
C ARG A 64 2.00 -6.85 -0.55
N PRO A 65 2.25 -6.95 -1.86
CA PRO A 65 1.40 -7.72 -2.77
C PRO A 65 1.21 -9.15 -2.27
N GLY A 66 -0.02 -9.64 -2.31
CA GLY A 66 -0.39 -10.96 -1.77
C GLY A 66 -0.88 -10.96 -0.32
N MET A 67 -0.77 -9.84 0.41
CA MET A 67 -1.38 -9.70 1.74
C MET A 67 -2.86 -9.40 1.63
N THR A 68 -3.75 -10.28 2.09
CA THR A 68 -5.21 -10.07 2.06
C THR A 68 -5.77 -9.53 3.38
N GLY A 69 -4.98 -9.55 4.45
CA GLY A 69 -5.34 -8.98 5.72
C GLY A 69 -4.17 -8.81 6.67
N MET A 70 -4.38 -7.99 7.69
CA MET A 70 -3.40 -7.70 8.74
C MET A 70 -4.13 -7.63 10.08
N ASN A 71 -3.54 -8.13 11.17
CA ASN A 71 -4.08 -7.93 12.51
C ASN A 71 -3.14 -7.01 13.29
N THR A 72 -3.68 -5.91 13.83
CA THR A 72 -2.92 -5.00 14.70
C THR A 72 -3.63 -4.85 16.03
N GLY A 73 -3.14 -5.57 17.05
CA GLY A 73 -3.65 -5.44 18.41
C GLY A 73 -5.13 -5.83 18.57
N GLY A 74 -5.58 -6.84 17.81
CA GLY A 74 -6.97 -7.35 17.83
C GLY A 74 -7.82 -6.83 16.68
N ASP A 75 -7.41 -5.73 16.05
CA ASP A 75 -8.14 -5.10 14.96
C ASP A 75 -7.74 -5.73 13.60
N LYS A 76 -8.73 -6.29 12.89
CA LYS A 76 -8.55 -6.96 11.60
C LYS A 76 -8.72 -5.99 10.44
N TRP A 77 -7.64 -5.76 9.71
CA TRP A 77 -7.63 -4.98 8.46
C TRP A 77 -7.88 -5.91 7.29
N LYS A 78 -8.77 -5.50 6.37
CA LYS A 78 -8.97 -6.18 5.09
C LYS A 78 -8.25 -5.41 4.01
N ILE A 79 -7.46 -6.13 3.22
CA ILE A 79 -6.64 -5.56 2.15
C ILE A 79 -7.11 -6.18 0.83
N HIS A 80 -7.51 -5.33 -0.10
CA HIS A 80 -7.94 -5.71 -1.43
C HIS A 80 -6.93 -5.20 -2.45
N TRP A 81 -6.32 -6.12 -3.19
CA TRP A 81 -5.50 -5.80 -4.35
C TRP A 81 -6.40 -5.80 -5.59
N THR A 82 -6.16 -4.86 -6.49
CA THR A 82 -6.84 -4.77 -7.80
C THR A 82 -5.87 -5.15 -8.89
#